data_AF-A0A496ZI52-F1
#
_entry.id   AF-A0A496ZI52-F1
#
_cell.length_a   1.000
_cell.length_b   1.000
_cell.length_c   1.000
_cell.angle_alpha   90.00
_cell.angle_beta   90.00
_cell.angle_gamma   90.00
#
_symmetry.space_group_name_H-M   'P 1'
#
loop_
_entity.id
_entity.type
_entity.pdbx_description
1 polymer ?
#
loop_
_entity_poly.entity_id
_entity_poly.type
_entity_poly.pdbx_seq_one_letter_code
_entity_poly.pdbx_strand_id
1 'polypeptide(L)'
;MMSTITMAYDLEKYRDKREKVLGVKKKGISFGVWAATVSAIIIVGLISMVAPKSIAYFSTRNLDDVIYKLSGVQSWPQEIIHTITTLDGVKLAISDKDGARLVVTFDRSITDAESISTFFKENGYQAVLLNRVSHRQRIQTEQEEAELETL
;
A
#
# COMPACT_ATOMS: atom_id res chain seq x y z
N MET A 1 50.85 -31.96 12.10
CA MET A 1 49.59 -31.24 11.75
C MET A 1 49.98 -29.85 11.25
N MET A 2 49.90 -29.63 9.95
CA MET A 2 50.34 -28.38 9.31
C MET A 2 49.09 -27.53 9.06
N SER A 3 48.93 -26.47 9.85
CA SER A 3 47.80 -25.54 9.77
C SER A 3 47.99 -24.65 8.54
N THR A 4 47.17 -24.85 7.50
CA THR A 4 47.10 -23.95 6.35
C THR A 4 46.32 -22.71 6.73
N ILE A 5 47.05 -21.63 7.03
CA ILE A 5 46.49 -20.30 7.23
C ILE A 5 46.03 -19.77 5.87
N THR A 6 44.71 -19.66 5.66
CA THR A 6 44.13 -18.92 4.54
C THR A 6 44.42 -17.43 4.77
N MET A 7 45.50 -16.91 4.16
CA MET A 7 45.72 -15.46 4.11
C MET A 7 44.63 -14.83 3.25
N ALA A 8 43.59 -14.28 3.89
CA ALA A 8 42.62 -13.42 3.23
C ALA A 8 43.37 -12.25 2.57
N TYR A 9 43.25 -12.14 1.26
CA TYR A 9 43.97 -11.14 0.47
C TYR A 9 43.37 -9.75 0.71
N ASP A 10 44.12 -8.89 1.43
CA ASP A 10 43.70 -7.53 1.80
C ASP A 10 44.25 -6.50 0.81
N LEU A 11 43.39 -6.08 -0.13
CA LEU A 11 43.70 -5.13 -1.19
C LEU A 11 44.19 -3.77 -0.66
N GLU A 12 43.68 -3.29 0.47
CA GLU A 12 44.04 -1.97 1.01
C GLU A 12 45.46 -1.98 1.58
N LYS A 13 45.82 -3.05 2.29
CA LYS A 13 47.18 -3.24 2.83
C LYS A 13 48.26 -3.24 1.75
N TYR A 14 47.99 -3.80 0.57
CA TYR A 14 48.94 -3.80 -0.55
C TYR A 14 48.96 -2.46 -1.32
N ARG A 15 47.88 -1.69 -1.29
CA ARG A 15 47.86 -0.32 -1.82
C ARG A 15 48.76 0.58 -0.95
N ASP A 16 48.56 0.54 0.37
CA ASP A 16 49.31 1.39 1.30
C ASP A 16 50.81 1.11 1.28
N LYS A 17 51.21 -0.16 1.15
CA LYS A 17 52.63 -0.54 0.96
C LYS A 17 53.21 0.05 -0.34
N ARG A 18 52.46 0.03 -1.44
CA ARG A 18 52.92 0.58 -2.73
C ARG A 18 53.02 2.11 -2.68
N GLU A 19 52.04 2.78 -2.09
CA GLU A 19 52.06 4.24 -1.95
C GLU A 19 53.19 4.73 -1.03
N LYS A 20 53.53 3.96 0.02
CA LYS A 20 54.67 4.25 0.90
C LYS A 20 56.02 4.13 0.17
N VAL A 21 56.19 3.12 -0.68
CA VAL A 21 57.43 2.91 -1.46
C VAL A 21 57.58 3.94 -2.57
N LEU A 22 56.47 4.35 -3.19
CA LEU A 22 56.47 5.30 -4.32
C LEU A 22 56.47 6.77 -3.88
N GLY A 23 56.34 7.07 -2.59
CA GLY A 23 56.35 8.44 -2.04
C GLY A 23 55.15 9.30 -2.46
N VAL A 24 54.17 8.74 -3.16
CA VAL A 24 52.98 9.43 -3.68
C VAL A 24 51.73 8.76 -3.11
N LYS A 25 50.98 9.49 -2.28
CA LYS A 25 49.63 9.08 -1.84
C LYS A 25 48.61 9.45 -2.90
N LYS A 26 47.91 8.47 -3.47
CA LYS A 26 46.79 8.76 -4.38
C LYS A 26 45.55 9.08 -3.53
N LYS A 27 44.97 10.28 -3.71
CA LYS A 27 43.67 10.67 -3.14
C LYS A 27 42.54 9.93 -3.86
N GLY A 28 42.39 8.64 -3.59
CA GLY A 28 41.33 7.80 -4.15
C GLY A 28 40.39 7.30 -3.08
N ILE A 29 39.09 7.35 -3.36
CA ILE A 29 38.04 6.69 -2.56
C ILE A 29 38.39 5.20 -2.47
N SER A 30 38.34 4.62 -1.27
CA SER A 30 38.68 3.21 -1.10
C SER A 30 37.63 2.31 -1.76
N PHE A 31 38.03 1.09 -2.13
CA PHE A 31 37.10 0.12 -2.72
C PHE A 31 35.94 -0.19 -1.77
N GLY A 32 36.19 -0.24 -0.46
CA GLY A 32 35.15 -0.43 0.55
C GLY A 32 34.08 0.66 0.51
N VAL A 33 34.47 1.93 0.34
CA VAL A 33 33.51 3.03 0.23
C VAL A 33 32.69 2.90 -1.05
N TRP A 34 33.31 2.60 -2.19
CA TRP A 34 32.59 2.37 -3.45
C TRP A 34 31.62 1.18 -3.38
N ALA A 35 32.06 0.06 -2.83
CA ALA A 35 31.23 -1.13 -2.66
C ALA A 35 30.04 -0.85 -1.73
N ALA A 36 30.26 -0.12 -0.64
CA ALA A 36 29.19 0.29 0.27
C ALA A 36 28.17 1.21 -0.42
N THR A 37 28.63 2.19 -1.22
CA THR A 37 27.74 3.08 -1.96
C THR A 37 26.89 2.32 -2.99
N VAL A 38 27.50 1.44 -3.78
CA VAL A 38 26.77 0.64 -4.77
C VAL A 38 25.76 -0.29 -4.09
N SER A 39 26.15 -0.94 -3.00
CA SER A 39 25.24 -1.78 -2.20
C SER A 39 24.05 -0.97 -1.67
N ALA A 40 24.29 0.23 -1.13
CA ALA A 40 23.23 1.11 -0.65
C ALA A 40 22.26 1.50 -1.77
N ILE A 41 22.75 1.82 -2.98
CA ILE A 41 21.90 2.15 -4.13
C ILE A 41 21.01 0.96 -4.50
N ILE A 42 21.56 -0.26 -4.53
CA ILE A 42 20.80 -1.47 -4.85
C ILE A 42 19.70 -1.72 -3.80
N ILE A 43 20.04 -1.59 -2.50
CA ILE A 43 19.07 -1.78 -1.41
C ILE A 43 17.96 -0.75 -1.48
N VAL A 44 18.28 0.53 -1.67
CA VAL A 44 17.29 1.60 -1.81
C VAL A 44 16.39 1.37 -3.02
N GLY A 45 16.98 0.96 -4.16
CA GLY A 45 16.25 0.60 -5.36
C GLY A 45 15.24 -0.52 -5.11
N LEU A 46 15.66 -1.61 -4.46
CA LEU A 46 14.78 -2.73 -4.11
C LEU A 46 13.66 -2.31 -3.15
N ILE A 47 13.96 -1.52 -2.12
CA ILE A 47 12.95 -1.02 -1.18
C ILE A 47 11.89 -0.20 -1.91
N SER A 48 12.32 0.69 -2.82
CA SER A 48 11.39 1.55 -3.58
C SER A 48 10.43 0.76 -4.48
N MET A 49 10.87 -0.40 -5.00
CA MET A 49 10.06 -1.25 -5.87
C MET A 49 9.05 -2.13 -5.09
N VAL A 50 9.46 -2.66 -3.94
CA VAL A 50 8.66 -3.66 -3.20
C VAL A 50 7.72 -3.01 -2.18
N ALA A 51 8.19 -1.99 -1.47
CA ALA A 51 7.44 -1.39 -0.36
C ALA A 51 6.04 -0.90 -0.76
N PRO A 52 5.82 -0.20 -1.89
CA PRO A 52 4.49 0.29 -2.25
C PRO A 52 3.47 -0.84 -2.44
N LYS A 53 3.88 -1.95 -3.07
CA LYS A 53 3.00 -3.10 -3.33
C LYS A 53 2.62 -3.84 -2.05
N SER A 54 3.58 -4.02 -1.16
CA SER A 54 3.34 -4.66 0.13
C SER A 54 2.43 -3.82 1.02
N ILE A 55 2.67 -2.49 1.09
CA ILE A 55 1.84 -1.56 1.86
C ILE A 55 0.40 -1.56 1.32
N ALA A 56 0.23 -1.46 0.00
CA ALA A 56 -1.09 -1.52 -0.63
C ALA A 56 -1.81 -2.84 -0.31
N TYR A 57 -1.11 -3.98 -0.39
CA TYR A 57 -1.69 -5.28 -0.07
C TYR A 57 -2.15 -5.39 1.39
N PHE A 58 -1.32 -4.96 2.35
CA PHE A 58 -1.71 -4.98 3.77
C PHE A 58 -2.84 -3.98 4.07
N SER A 59 -2.89 -2.86 3.36
CA SER A 59 -3.92 -1.83 3.53
C SER A 59 -5.27 -2.25 2.95
N THR A 60 -5.33 -3.00 1.84
CA THR A 60 -6.59 -3.33 1.16
C THR A 60 -7.11 -4.74 1.45
N ARG A 61 -6.29 -5.66 1.98
CA ARG A 61 -6.69 -7.07 2.18
C ARG A 61 -7.91 -7.28 3.06
N ASN A 62 -8.21 -6.33 3.94
CA ASN A 62 -9.36 -6.39 4.85
C ASN A 62 -10.45 -5.39 4.47
N LEU A 63 -10.27 -4.65 3.38
CA LEU A 63 -11.28 -3.70 2.93
C LEU A 63 -12.32 -4.43 2.07
N ASP A 64 -13.57 -4.31 2.48
CA ASP A 64 -14.74 -4.71 1.72
C ASP A 64 -15.54 -3.45 1.36
N ASP A 65 -16.22 -3.53 0.22
CA ASP A 65 -17.16 -2.53 -0.24
C ASP A 65 -18.57 -3.08 -0.20
N VAL A 66 -19.48 -2.28 0.32
CA VAL A 66 -20.92 -2.56 0.32
C VAL A 66 -21.65 -1.44 -0.40
N ILE A 67 -22.61 -1.82 -1.23
CA ILE A 67 -23.40 -0.89 -2.02
C ILE A 67 -24.82 -0.90 -1.47
N TYR A 68 -25.28 0.24 -1.00
CA TYR A 68 -26.63 0.44 -0.48
C TYR A 68 -27.46 1.32 -1.39
N LYS A 69 -28.78 1.09 -1.35
CA LYS A 69 -29.78 1.96 -1.96
C LYS A 69 -30.86 2.29 -0.94
N LEU A 70 -31.32 3.54 -0.92
CA LEU A 70 -32.46 3.94 -0.11
C LEU A 70 -33.77 3.40 -0.68
N SER A 71 -34.62 2.87 0.19
CA SER A 71 -35.99 2.51 -0.15
C SER A 71 -36.86 3.77 -0.12
N GLY A 72 -37.40 4.16 -1.28
CA GLY A 72 -38.40 5.24 -1.39
C GLY A 72 -37.86 6.67 -1.52
N VAL A 73 -36.54 6.90 -1.41
CA VAL A 73 -35.90 8.22 -1.59
C VAL A 73 -34.93 8.19 -2.77
N GLN A 74 -34.89 9.27 -3.55
CA GLN A 74 -34.04 9.34 -4.75
C GLN A 74 -32.55 9.52 -4.45
N SER A 75 -32.18 10.20 -3.36
CA SER A 75 -30.79 10.57 -3.08
C SER A 75 -30.40 10.42 -1.61
N TRP A 76 -29.16 10.00 -1.35
CA TRP A 76 -28.59 9.95 -0.01
C TRP A 76 -28.34 11.35 0.59
N PRO A 77 -28.83 11.63 1.81
CA PRO A 77 -28.51 12.87 2.52
C PRO A 77 -27.02 12.95 2.88
N GLN A 78 -26.39 14.10 2.61
CA GLN A 78 -24.96 14.31 2.89
C GLN A 78 -24.61 14.18 4.37
N GLU A 79 -25.54 14.53 5.27
CA GLU A 79 -25.38 14.37 6.72
C GLU A 79 -25.14 12.92 7.11
N ILE A 80 -25.86 11.98 6.49
CA ILE A 80 -25.70 10.55 6.76
C ILE A 80 -24.40 10.00 6.18
N ILE A 81 -24.02 10.47 4.99
CA ILE A 81 -22.73 10.13 4.38
C ILE A 81 -21.59 10.59 5.28
N HIS A 82 -21.67 11.79 5.85
CA HIS A 82 -20.66 12.25 6.80
C HIS A 82 -20.69 11.43 8.10
N THR A 83 -21.89 11.16 8.64
CA THR A 83 -22.02 10.45 9.92
C THR A 83 -21.49 9.01 9.83
N ILE A 84 -21.80 8.29 8.75
CA ILE A 84 -21.29 6.92 8.58
C ILE A 84 -19.77 6.87 8.45
N THR A 85 -19.12 7.89 7.90
CA THR A 85 -17.64 7.94 7.86
C THR A 85 -16.99 8.07 9.23
N THR A 86 -17.74 8.46 10.25
CA THR A 86 -17.26 8.52 11.63
C THR A 86 -17.37 7.19 12.38
N LEU A 87 -18.04 6.18 11.80
CA LEU A 87 -18.11 4.85 12.40
C LEU A 87 -16.75 4.17 12.39
N ASP A 88 -16.45 3.48 13.49
CA ASP A 88 -15.21 2.73 13.58
C ASP A 88 -15.17 1.62 12.51
N GLY A 89 -14.01 1.47 11.88
CA GLY A 89 -13.81 0.58 10.75
C GLY A 89 -14.28 1.10 9.40
N VAL A 90 -15.11 2.15 9.30
CA VAL A 90 -15.47 2.75 8.00
C VAL A 90 -14.31 3.62 7.50
N LYS A 91 -13.90 3.42 6.25
CA LYS A 91 -12.82 4.19 5.61
C LYS A 91 -13.33 5.24 4.65
N LEU A 92 -14.43 4.95 3.98
CA LEU A 92 -14.97 5.80 2.93
C LEU A 92 -16.47 5.56 2.77
N ALA A 93 -17.22 6.62 2.50
CA ALA A 93 -18.59 6.53 2.05
C ALA A 93 -18.81 7.55 0.93
N ILE A 94 -19.19 7.10 -0.26
CA ILE A 94 -19.38 7.93 -1.44
C ILE A 94 -20.69 7.57 -2.12
N SER A 95 -21.48 8.58 -2.48
CA SER A 95 -22.66 8.38 -3.32
C SER A 95 -22.30 8.45 -4.80
N ASP A 96 -23.03 7.71 -5.64
CA ASP A 96 -22.88 7.83 -7.10
C ASP A 96 -23.31 9.23 -7.61
N LYS A 97 -23.06 9.50 -8.90
CA LYS A 97 -23.37 10.79 -9.53
C LYS A 97 -24.85 11.18 -9.44
N ASP A 98 -25.73 10.20 -9.41
CA ASP A 98 -27.18 10.38 -9.33
C ASP A 98 -27.68 10.39 -7.86
N GLY A 99 -26.77 10.19 -6.90
CA GLY A 99 -27.04 10.09 -5.48
C GLY A 99 -27.82 8.84 -5.06
N ALA A 100 -28.09 7.91 -5.99
CA ALA A 100 -29.04 6.82 -5.79
C ALA A 100 -28.43 5.63 -5.03
N ARG A 101 -27.13 5.42 -5.21
CA ARG A 101 -26.36 4.36 -4.55
C ARG A 101 -25.32 4.98 -3.63
N LEU A 102 -25.12 4.38 -2.47
CA LEU A 102 -24.05 4.70 -1.53
C LEU A 102 -23.10 3.52 -1.46
N VAL A 103 -21.85 3.76 -1.78
CA VAL A 103 -20.76 2.80 -1.62
C VAL A 103 -20.06 3.10 -0.31
N VAL A 104 -20.01 2.13 0.59
CA VAL A 104 -19.28 2.22 1.86
C VAL A 104 -18.13 1.23 1.84
N THR A 105 -16.91 1.74 1.98
CA THR A 105 -15.69 0.93 2.13
C THR A 105 -15.37 0.83 3.61
N PHE A 106 -15.22 -0.38 4.12
CA PHE A 106 -14.96 -0.63 5.53
C PHE A 106 -13.94 -1.76 5.74
N ASP A 107 -13.28 -1.73 6.89
CA ASP A 107 -12.39 -2.78 7.36
C ASP A 107 -13.21 -3.90 8.03
N ARG A 108 -13.27 -5.05 7.36
CA ARG A 108 -14.02 -6.23 7.83
C ARG A 108 -13.51 -6.85 9.13
N SER A 109 -12.33 -6.43 9.61
CA SER A 109 -11.78 -6.86 10.91
C SER A 109 -12.27 -6.01 12.09
N ILE A 110 -12.88 -4.86 11.81
CA ILE A 110 -13.37 -3.90 12.82
C ILE A 110 -14.90 -3.81 12.78
N THR A 111 -15.49 -3.77 11.59
CA THR A 111 -16.94 -3.63 11.40
C THR A 111 -17.43 -4.55 10.29
N ASP A 112 -18.74 -4.73 10.18
CA ASP A 112 -19.37 -5.55 9.16
C ASP A 112 -20.58 -4.87 8.51
N ALA A 113 -21.05 -5.48 7.42
CA ALA A 113 -22.19 -4.98 6.67
C ALA A 113 -23.49 -4.96 7.51
N GLU A 114 -23.61 -5.82 8.52
CA GLU A 114 -24.78 -5.87 9.39
C GLU A 114 -24.80 -4.69 10.38
N SER A 115 -23.65 -4.35 10.94
CA SER A 115 -23.44 -3.18 11.80
C SER A 115 -23.73 -1.89 11.03
N ILE A 116 -23.23 -1.79 9.79
CA ILE A 116 -23.54 -0.66 8.90
C ILE A 116 -25.04 -0.60 8.57
N SER A 117 -25.67 -1.75 8.31
CA SER A 117 -27.12 -1.79 8.05
C SER A 117 -27.94 -1.38 9.28
N THR A 118 -27.47 -1.74 10.47
CA THR A 118 -28.08 -1.38 11.75
C THR A 118 -27.98 0.12 11.99
N PHE A 119 -26.81 0.71 11.73
CA PHE A 119 -26.63 2.16 11.78
C PHE A 119 -27.66 2.91 10.93
N PHE A 120 -27.93 2.46 9.69
CA PHE A 120 -28.94 3.10 8.86
C PHE A 120 -30.35 3.00 9.46
N LYS A 121 -30.71 1.82 9.99
CA LYS A 121 -32.01 1.60 10.62
C LYS A 121 -32.20 2.47 11.86
N GLU A 122 -31.18 2.59 12.72
CA GLU A 122 -31.21 3.42 13.92
C GLU A 122 -31.35 4.91 13.60
N ASN A 123 -30.83 5.35 12.46
CA ASN A 123 -30.97 6.72 11.97
C ASN A 123 -32.25 6.94 11.15
N GLY A 124 -33.16 5.95 11.08
CA GLY A 124 -34.46 6.06 10.40
C GLY A 124 -34.42 5.84 8.89
N TYR A 125 -33.32 5.30 8.34
CA TYR A 125 -33.16 5.03 6.91
C TYR A 125 -33.38 3.56 6.59
N GLN A 126 -34.27 3.30 5.63
CA GLN A 126 -34.42 1.96 5.05
C GLN A 126 -33.41 1.77 3.92
N ALA A 127 -32.20 1.37 4.28
CA ALA A 127 -31.14 1.01 3.34
C ALA A 127 -31.27 -0.47 2.94
N VAL A 128 -31.27 -0.74 1.64
CA VAL A 128 -31.21 -2.09 1.07
C VAL A 128 -29.79 -2.35 0.58
N LEU A 129 -29.17 -3.42 1.09
CA LEU A 129 -27.89 -3.90 0.60
C LEU A 129 -28.07 -4.50 -0.79
N LEU A 130 -27.45 -3.90 -1.79
CA LEU A 130 -27.48 -4.37 -3.17
C LEU A 130 -26.37 -5.39 -3.45
N ASN A 131 -25.16 -5.11 -2.95
CA ASN A 131 -24.00 -5.95 -3.20
C ASN A 131 -22.94 -5.78 -2.11
N ARG A 132 -22.11 -6.81 -1.95
CA ARG A 132 -20.89 -6.81 -1.15
C ARG A 132 -19.76 -7.42 -1.98
N VAL A 133 -18.68 -6.66 -2.17
CA VAL A 133 -17.51 -7.10 -2.94
C VAL A 133 -16.25 -6.76 -2.17
N SER A 134 -15.16 -7.50 -2.39
CA SER A 134 -13.88 -7.08 -1.81
C SER A 134 -13.41 -5.81 -2.51
N HIS A 135 -12.81 -4.88 -1.76
CA HIS A 135 -12.35 -3.61 -2.31
C HIS A 135 -11.34 -3.79 -3.45
N ARG A 136 -10.50 -4.81 -3.33
CA ARG A 136 -9.53 -5.17 -4.37
C ARG A 136 -10.20 -5.61 -5.67
N GLN A 137 -11.24 -6.43 -5.59
CA GLN A 137 -11.97 -6.86 -6.79
C GLN A 137 -12.59 -5.65 -7.49
N ARG A 138 -13.19 -4.72 -6.72
CA ARG A 138 -13.76 -3.50 -7.29
C ARG A 138 -12.73 -2.67 -8.05
N ILE A 139 -11.56 -2.41 -7.45
CA ILE A 139 -10.48 -1.66 -8.11
C ILE A 139 -10.01 -2.37 -9.38
N GLN A 140 -9.88 -3.70 -9.35
CA GLN A 140 -9.47 -4.47 -10.52
C GLN A 140 -10.50 -4.38 -11.64
N THR A 141 -11.79 -4.53 -11.34
CA THR A 141 -12.86 -4.37 -12.31
C THR A 141 -12.91 -2.95 -12.89
N GLU A 142 -12.77 -1.92 -12.05
CA GLU A 142 -12.72 -0.51 -12.52
C GLU A 142 -11.53 -0.25 -13.46
N GLN A 143 -10.38 -0.87 -13.21
CA GLN A 143 -9.20 -0.76 -14.07
C GLN A 143 -9.40 -1.49 -15.41
N GLU A 144 -9.92 -2.72 -15.37
CA GLU A 144 -10.24 -3.50 -16.57
C GLU A 144 -11.26 -2.77 -17.46
N GLU A 145 -12.30 -2.18 -16.86
CA GLU A 145 -13.29 -1.37 -17.58
C GLU A 145 -12.65 -0.12 -18.21
N ALA A 146 -11.81 0.60 -17.48
CA ALA A 146 -11.11 1.78 -18.00
C ALA A 146 -10.17 1.45 -19.17
N GLU A 147 -9.49 0.31 -19.13
CA GLU A 147 -8.63 -0.15 -20.23
C GLU A 147 -9.47 -0.46 -21.49
N LEU A 148 -10.64 -1.10 -21.32
CA LEU A 148 -11.55 -1.43 -22.42
C LEU A 148 -12.19 -0.19 -23.07
N GLU A 149 -12.48 0.86 -22.32
CA GLU A 149 -13.03 2.12 -22.85
C GLU A 149 -12.02 2.93 -23.68
N THR A 150 -10.72 2.64 -23.54
CA THR A 150 -9.64 3.33 -24.27
C THR A 150 -9.20 2.63 -25.56
N LEU A 151 -9.79 1.47 -25.88
CA LEU A 151 -9.56 0.69 -27.12
C LEU A 151 -10.56 1.05 -28.21
#